data_AF-W9CH31-F1
#
_entry.id   AF-W9CH31-F1
#
_cell.length_a   1.000
_cell.length_b   1.000
_cell.length_c   1.000
_cell.angle_alpha   90.00
_cell.angle_beta   90.00
_cell.angle_gamma   90.00
#
_symmetry.space_group_name_H-M   'P 1'
#
loop_
_entity.id
_entity.type
_entity.pdbx_description
1 polymer ?
#
loop_
_entity_poly.entity_id
_entity_poly.type
_entity_poly.pdbx_seq_one_letter_code
_entity_poly.pdbx_strand_id
1 'polypeptide(L)'
;MYPIPPIARVPSLSTIERSSILDALFEPCTAFHTLSMDLLHTKTFESYNDLISSVGVQLIELSESPLPSDREWLDKILGSHPRLGEKKVDSLQSIAEQAQLNTGPTEEAEKLMALNEEYEKTFPGLRYVVFVNGRSRPVIFENMRRRISRDDIDLERKEAIQAMCDIAADRATKLQAFKVV
;
A
#
# COMPACT_ATOMS: atom_id res chain seq x y z
N MET A 1 18.04 1.50 -2.77
CA MET A 1 16.91 0.82 -3.44
C MET A 1 17.51 -0.10 -4.49
N TYR A 2 17.20 -1.39 -4.47
CA TYR A 2 17.72 -2.33 -5.48
C TYR A 2 16.78 -2.35 -6.70
N PRO A 3 17.32 -2.40 -7.92
CA PRO A 3 16.49 -2.44 -9.12
C PRO A 3 15.67 -3.73 -9.17
N ILE A 4 14.44 -3.63 -9.67
CA ILE A 4 13.59 -4.79 -9.93
C ILE A 4 13.91 -5.39 -11.31
N PRO A 5 13.84 -6.73 -11.48
CA PRO A 5 14.18 -7.37 -12.75
C PRO A 5 13.16 -7.04 -13.85
N PRO A 6 13.47 -7.31 -15.13
CA PRO A 6 12.45 -7.27 -16.18
C PRO A 6 11.24 -8.15 -15.84
N ILE A 7 10.02 -7.65 -16.07
CA ILE A 7 8.77 -8.33 -15.71
C ILE A 7 8.66 -9.75 -16.30
N ALA A 8 9.17 -9.95 -17.52
CA ALA A 8 9.20 -11.24 -18.20
C ALA A 8 10.01 -12.33 -17.45
N ARG A 9 10.93 -11.94 -16.55
CA ARG A 9 11.72 -12.88 -15.76
C ARG A 9 11.02 -13.33 -14.48
N VAL A 10 10.03 -12.57 -13.98
CA VAL A 10 9.40 -12.79 -12.66
C VAL A 10 8.91 -14.22 -12.43
N PRO A 11 8.25 -14.90 -13.38
CA PRO A 11 7.76 -16.27 -13.19
C PRO A 11 8.89 -17.30 -12.97
N SER A 12 10.07 -17.05 -13.55
CA SER A 12 11.24 -17.94 -13.49
C SER A 12 12.13 -17.75 -12.26
N LEU A 13 11.88 -16.70 -11.46
CA LEU A 13 12.69 -16.40 -10.28
C LEU A 13 12.46 -17.41 -9.14
N SER A 14 13.30 -17.38 -8.12
CA SER A 14 13.03 -18.09 -6.88
C SER A 14 11.86 -17.46 -6.11
N THR A 15 11.29 -18.22 -5.16
CA THR A 15 10.27 -17.72 -4.23
C THR A 15 10.75 -16.52 -3.43
N ILE A 16 12.03 -16.51 -3.01
CA ILE A 16 12.64 -15.42 -2.25
C ILE A 16 12.70 -14.14 -3.08
N GLU A 17 13.10 -14.25 -4.35
CA GLU A 17 13.17 -13.10 -5.27
C GLU A 17 11.78 -12.55 -5.60
N ARG A 18 10.78 -13.42 -5.83
CA ARG A 18 9.38 -12.98 -6.04
C ARG A 18 8.82 -12.26 -4.81
N SER A 19 9.06 -12.79 -3.62
CA SER A 19 8.67 -12.15 -2.36
C SER A 19 9.33 -10.79 -2.19
N SER A 20 10.63 -10.68 -2.51
CA SER A 20 11.36 -9.41 -2.48
C SER A 20 10.80 -8.38 -3.47
N ILE A 21 10.27 -8.81 -4.62
CA ILE A 21 9.56 -7.92 -5.55
C ILE A 21 8.25 -7.43 -4.94
N LEU A 22 7.47 -8.30 -4.30
CA LEU A 22 6.25 -7.88 -3.59
C LEU A 22 6.57 -6.88 -2.49
N ASP A 23 7.60 -7.11 -1.69
CA ASP A 23 8.05 -6.20 -0.62
C ASP A 23 8.62 -4.87 -1.16
N ALA A 24 9.11 -4.86 -2.40
CA ALA A 24 9.57 -3.64 -3.03
C ALA A 24 8.41 -2.77 -3.56
N LEU A 25 7.32 -3.39 -4.00
CA LEU A 25 6.15 -2.74 -4.58
C LEU A 25 5.08 -2.41 -3.52
N PHE A 26 4.92 -3.27 -2.53
CA PHE A 26 3.90 -3.19 -1.48
C PHE A 26 4.57 -3.24 -0.11
N GLU A 27 3.86 -2.84 0.94
CA GLU A 27 4.38 -3.00 2.30
C GLU A 27 4.53 -4.49 2.66
N PRO A 28 5.66 -4.90 3.28
CA PRO A 28 5.89 -6.29 3.64
C PRO A 28 4.76 -6.86 4.50
N CYS A 29 4.12 -7.92 4.02
CA CYS A 29 2.97 -8.52 4.67
C CYS A 29 2.87 -10.02 4.33
N THR A 30 2.96 -10.88 5.34
CA THR A 30 2.87 -12.34 5.16
C THR A 30 1.53 -12.77 4.54
N ALA A 31 0.44 -12.09 4.90
CA ALA A 31 -0.89 -12.35 4.33
C ALA A 31 -0.94 -12.02 2.84
N PHE A 32 -0.24 -10.96 2.44
CA PHE A 32 -0.14 -10.54 1.05
C PHE A 32 0.75 -11.47 0.21
N HIS A 33 1.87 -11.95 0.77
CA HIS A 33 2.70 -12.96 0.12
C HIS A 33 1.88 -14.23 -0.15
N THR A 34 1.16 -14.73 0.85
CA THR A 34 0.35 -15.93 0.70
C THR A 34 -0.71 -15.78 -0.41
N LEU A 35 -1.30 -14.59 -0.55
CA LEU A 35 -2.30 -14.30 -1.58
C LEU A 35 -1.69 -14.23 -2.99
N SER A 36 -0.58 -13.51 -3.15
CA SER A 36 -0.09 -13.07 -4.46
C SER A 36 1.07 -13.89 -5.02
N MET A 37 1.69 -14.77 -4.23
CA MET A 37 2.88 -15.51 -4.68
C MET A 37 2.59 -16.46 -5.85
N ASP A 38 1.43 -17.12 -5.86
CA ASP A 38 1.01 -17.98 -6.97
C ASP A 38 0.77 -17.18 -8.25
N LEU A 39 0.27 -15.94 -8.12
CA LEU A 39 0.07 -15.03 -9.26
C LEU A 39 1.39 -14.74 -9.96
N LEU A 40 2.44 -14.41 -9.20
CA LEU A 40 3.76 -14.10 -9.74
C LEU A 40 4.47 -15.34 -10.31
N HIS A 41 4.09 -16.55 -9.89
CA HIS A 41 4.67 -17.79 -10.39
C HIS A 41 3.99 -18.29 -11.68
N THR A 42 2.65 -18.16 -11.76
CA THR A 42 1.84 -18.82 -12.80
C THR A 42 1.48 -17.92 -13.97
N LYS A 43 1.45 -16.60 -13.78
CA LYS A 43 1.08 -15.64 -14.83
C LYS A 43 2.28 -14.84 -15.33
N THR A 44 2.26 -14.56 -16.63
CA THR A 44 3.16 -13.60 -17.28
C THR A 44 2.44 -12.26 -17.42
N PHE A 45 3.19 -11.16 -17.29
CA PHE A 45 2.68 -9.79 -17.42
C PHE A 45 3.51 -9.01 -18.42
N GLU A 46 2.89 -8.07 -19.14
CA GLU A 46 3.59 -7.21 -20.09
C GLU A 46 4.37 -6.09 -19.39
N SER A 47 3.88 -5.64 -18.22
CA SER A 47 4.50 -4.61 -17.39
C SER A 47 4.26 -4.85 -15.89
N TYR A 48 5.01 -4.14 -15.05
CA TYR A 48 4.74 -4.10 -13.61
C TYR A 48 3.37 -3.50 -13.29
N ASN A 49 2.86 -2.58 -14.11
CA ASN A 49 1.53 -2.02 -13.93
C ASN A 49 0.44 -3.08 -14.15
N ASP A 50 0.63 -4.03 -15.07
CA ASP A 50 -0.33 -5.13 -15.27
C ASP A 50 -0.31 -6.12 -14.10
N LEU A 51 0.87 -6.37 -13.53
CA LEU A 51 1.00 -7.14 -12.30
C LEU A 51 0.27 -6.45 -11.14
N ILE A 52 0.52 -5.16 -10.94
CA ILE A 52 -0.11 -4.36 -9.86
C ILE A 52 -1.63 -4.28 -10.06
N SER A 53 -2.10 -4.13 -11.30
CA SER A 53 -3.52 -4.13 -11.63
C SER A 53 -4.16 -5.49 -11.31
N SER A 54 -3.48 -6.58 -11.63
CA SER A 54 -3.95 -7.94 -11.33
C SER A 54 -4.01 -8.23 -9.84
N VAL A 55 -3.04 -7.73 -9.07
CA VAL A 55 -3.09 -7.72 -7.60
C VAL A 55 -4.29 -6.89 -7.10
N GLY A 56 -4.50 -5.70 -7.66
CA GLY A 56 -5.65 -4.85 -7.34
C GLY A 56 -6.98 -5.58 -7.52
N VAL A 57 -7.14 -6.32 -8.62
CA VAL A 57 -8.33 -7.16 -8.85
C VAL A 57 -8.49 -8.21 -7.75
N GLN A 58 -7.43 -8.94 -7.37
CA GLN A 58 -7.52 -9.94 -6.29
C GLN A 58 -8.00 -9.33 -4.97
N LEU A 59 -7.56 -8.11 -4.65
CA LEU A 59 -7.95 -7.44 -3.41
C LEU A 59 -9.38 -6.92 -3.46
N ILE A 60 -9.84 -6.45 -4.64
CA ILE A 60 -11.23 -6.08 -4.85
C ILE A 60 -12.13 -7.32 -4.73
N GLU A 61 -11.73 -8.45 -5.30
CA GLU A 61 -12.45 -9.72 -5.15
C GLU A 61 -12.58 -10.13 -3.66
N LEU A 62 -11.51 -9.97 -2.85
CA LEU A 62 -11.60 -10.18 -1.40
C LEU A 62 -12.55 -9.19 -0.73
N SER A 63 -12.59 -7.92 -1.16
CA SER A 63 -13.48 -6.91 -0.60
C SER A 63 -14.96 -7.19 -0.90
N GLU A 64 -15.24 -7.79 -2.06
CA GLU A 64 -16.59 -8.10 -2.54
C GLU A 64 -17.03 -9.54 -2.18
N SER A 65 -16.11 -10.34 -1.62
CA SER A 65 -16.40 -11.71 -1.20
C SER A 65 -17.50 -11.73 -0.13
N PRO A 66 -18.48 -12.65 -0.22
CA PRO A 66 -19.46 -12.84 0.83
C PRO A 66 -18.85 -13.39 2.12
N LEU A 67 -17.67 -14.03 2.04
CA LEU A 67 -17.01 -14.67 3.18
C LEU A 67 -16.38 -13.63 4.12
N PRO A 68 -16.73 -13.62 5.42
CA PRO A 68 -16.09 -12.72 6.39
C PRO A 68 -14.57 -12.92 6.48
N SER A 69 -14.09 -14.16 6.34
CA SER A 69 -12.67 -14.49 6.39
C SER A 69 -11.85 -13.78 5.32
N ASP A 70 -12.42 -13.57 4.14
CA ASP A 70 -11.74 -12.93 3.01
C ASP A 70 -11.58 -11.43 3.27
N ARG A 71 -12.63 -10.80 3.83
CA ARG A 71 -12.58 -9.39 4.25
C ARG A 71 -11.61 -9.20 5.43
N GLU A 72 -11.60 -10.10 6.40
CA GLU A 72 -10.59 -10.09 7.48
C GLU A 72 -9.17 -10.26 6.96
N TRP A 73 -8.98 -11.08 5.92
CA TRP A 73 -7.67 -11.24 5.27
C TRP A 73 -7.23 -9.96 4.57
N LEU A 74 -8.15 -9.30 3.84
CA LEU A 74 -7.91 -8.00 3.23
C LEU A 74 -7.57 -6.95 4.28
N ASP A 75 -8.32 -6.88 5.39
CA ASP A 75 -8.09 -5.90 6.45
C ASP A 75 -6.70 -6.08 7.08
N LYS A 76 -6.20 -7.32 7.22
CA LYS A 76 -4.82 -7.59 7.64
C LYS A 76 -3.78 -7.05 6.66
N ILE A 77 -4.03 -7.18 5.35
CA ILE A 77 -3.13 -6.65 4.31
C ILE A 77 -3.11 -5.13 4.37
N LEU A 78 -4.27 -4.48 4.34
CA LEU A 78 -4.39 -3.02 4.39
C LEU A 78 -3.85 -2.46 5.71
N GLY A 79 -4.13 -3.13 6.82
CA GLY A 79 -3.67 -2.77 8.16
C GLY A 79 -2.18 -2.94 8.41
N SER A 80 -1.46 -3.64 7.52
CA SER A 80 0.00 -3.78 7.58
C SER A 80 0.74 -2.52 7.11
N HIS A 81 0.04 -1.54 6.52
CA HIS A 81 0.66 -0.28 6.14
C HIS A 81 1.10 0.52 7.37
N PRO A 82 2.26 1.19 7.31
CA PRO A 82 2.71 2.05 8.40
C PRO A 82 1.75 3.24 8.57
N ARG A 83 1.57 3.72 9.80
CA ARG A 83 0.77 4.92 10.04
C ARG A 83 1.39 6.11 9.33
N LEU A 84 0.54 6.97 8.80
CA LEU A 84 0.98 8.21 8.18
C LEU A 84 1.58 9.15 9.22
N GLY A 85 2.81 9.60 9.02
CA GLY A 85 3.58 10.47 9.94
C GLY A 85 4.33 9.73 11.05
N GLU A 86 4.36 8.39 11.03
CA GLU A 86 5.14 7.63 12.00
C GLU A 86 6.64 7.69 11.68
N LYS A 87 7.47 7.95 12.71
CA LYS A 87 8.93 8.11 12.56
C LYS A 87 9.69 6.78 12.53
N LYS A 88 9.07 5.70 12.98
CA LYS A 88 9.62 4.35 13.00
C LYS A 88 8.95 3.52 11.92
N VAL A 89 9.42 3.69 10.70
CA VAL A 89 9.00 2.84 9.58
C VAL A 89 10.21 2.05 9.14
N ASP A 90 10.09 0.73 9.11
CA ASP A 90 11.21 -0.16 8.76
C ASP A 90 11.54 -0.12 7.25
N SER A 91 10.57 0.28 6.44
CA SER A 91 10.70 0.44 4.99
C SER A 91 11.28 1.81 4.62
N LEU A 92 12.46 1.79 3.98
CA LEU A 92 13.11 2.99 3.43
C LEU A 92 12.23 3.70 2.39
N GLN A 93 11.41 2.95 1.63
CA GLN A 93 10.47 3.53 0.68
C GLN A 93 9.42 4.40 1.38
N SER A 94 8.81 3.87 2.44
CA SER A 94 7.76 4.56 3.18
C SER A 94 8.29 5.81 3.89
N ILE A 95 9.53 5.76 4.40
CA ILE A 95 10.22 6.95 4.94
C ILE A 95 10.32 8.05 3.87
N ALA A 96 10.74 7.69 2.66
CA ALA A 96 10.91 8.65 1.57
C ALA A 96 9.56 9.23 1.10
N GLU A 97 8.53 8.39 1.01
CA GLU A 97 7.17 8.80 0.62
C GLU A 97 6.59 9.81 1.60
N GLN A 98 6.83 9.62 2.90
CA GLN A 98 6.27 10.46 3.96
C GLN A 98 7.21 11.57 4.42
N ALA A 99 8.39 11.73 3.81
CA ALA A 99 9.41 12.68 4.25
C ALA A 99 8.88 14.12 4.38
N GLN A 100 8.06 14.57 3.42
CA GLN A 100 7.42 15.89 3.44
C GLN A 100 6.42 16.08 4.59
N LEU A 101 5.84 15.00 5.12
CA LEU A 101 4.89 15.04 6.24
C LEU A 101 5.63 15.10 7.58
N ASN A 102 6.87 14.61 7.62
CA ASN A 102 7.72 14.56 8.80
C ASN A 102 8.48 15.88 9.07
N THR A 103 8.47 16.83 8.13
CA THR A 103 9.17 18.12 8.24
C THR A 103 8.28 19.30 8.67
N GLY A 104 7.03 19.05 9.06
CA GLY A 104 6.10 20.12 9.44
C GLY A 104 6.11 20.54 10.92
N PRO A 105 5.41 21.62 11.29
CA PRO A 105 5.26 22.07 12.67
C PRO A 105 4.70 20.98 13.60
N THR A 106 5.10 21.01 14.87
CA THR A 106 4.68 20.03 15.89
C THR A 106 3.15 19.90 15.97
N GLU A 107 2.41 21.01 15.89
CA GLU A 107 0.94 21.01 15.95
C GLU A 107 0.28 20.17 14.85
N GLU A 108 0.84 20.16 13.64
CA GLU A 108 0.29 19.37 12.54
C GLU A 108 0.61 17.87 12.72
N ALA A 109 1.73 17.54 13.36
CA ALA A 109 2.06 16.15 13.71
C ALA A 109 1.10 15.62 14.77
N GLU A 110 0.77 16.42 15.78
CA GLU A 110 -0.24 16.09 16.78
C GLU A 110 -1.63 15.93 16.16
N LYS A 111 -2.01 16.82 15.23
CA LYS A 111 -3.27 16.70 14.48
C LYS A 111 -3.34 15.42 13.65
N LEU A 112 -2.25 15.04 12.99
CA LEU A 112 -2.17 13.80 12.21
C LEU A 112 -2.26 12.56 13.11
N MET A 113 -1.60 12.59 14.27
CA MET A 113 -1.70 11.50 15.26
C MET A 113 -3.15 11.33 15.75
N ALA A 114 -3.81 12.40 16.17
CA ALA A 114 -5.20 12.37 16.60
C ALA A 114 -6.14 11.88 15.49
N LEU A 115 -5.89 12.29 14.23
CA LEU A 115 -6.65 11.85 13.07
C LEU A 115 -6.45 10.36 12.76
N ASN A 116 -5.23 9.83 12.88
CA ASN A 116 -4.99 8.39 12.74
C ASN A 116 -5.73 7.59 13.83
N GLU A 117 -5.74 8.08 15.07
CA GLU A 117 -6.49 7.44 16.18
C GLU A 117 -8.00 7.46 15.94
N GLU A 118 -8.54 8.59 15.48
CA GLU A 118 -9.94 8.72 15.10
C GLU A 118 -10.30 7.77 13.96
N TYR A 119 -9.47 7.74 12.91
CA TYR A 119 -9.63 6.84 11.78
C TYR A 119 -9.69 5.38 12.20
N GLU A 120 -8.75 4.92 13.04
CA GLU A 120 -8.67 3.53 13.48
C GLU A 120 -9.81 3.14 14.44
N LYS A 121 -10.36 4.12 15.15
CA LYS A 121 -11.56 3.92 15.96
C LYS A 121 -12.80 3.74 15.08
N THR A 122 -12.90 4.49 13.98
CA THR A 122 -14.00 4.39 13.00
C THR A 122 -13.88 3.10 12.18
N PHE A 123 -12.67 2.72 11.77
CA PHE A 123 -12.40 1.53 10.96
C PHE A 123 -11.42 0.57 11.66
N PRO A 124 -11.87 -0.19 12.68
CA PRO A 124 -11.01 -1.09 13.43
C PRO A 124 -10.27 -2.09 12.53
N GLY A 125 -8.95 -2.18 12.73
CA GLY A 125 -8.07 -3.09 11.96
C GLY A 125 -7.49 -2.48 10.68
N LEU A 126 -8.02 -1.35 10.19
CA LEU A 126 -7.45 -0.64 9.06
C LEU A 126 -6.43 0.41 9.49
N ARG A 127 -5.57 0.79 8.55
CA ARG A 127 -4.72 1.98 8.62
C ARG A 127 -5.14 2.92 7.49
N TYR A 128 -4.99 4.21 7.70
CA TYR A 128 -5.28 5.17 6.64
C TYR A 128 -4.19 5.09 5.57
N VAL A 129 -4.55 4.56 4.40
CA VAL A 129 -3.68 4.47 3.24
C VAL A 129 -4.09 5.54 2.22
N VAL A 130 -3.12 6.36 1.82
CA VAL A 130 -3.31 7.37 0.77
C VAL A 130 -2.03 7.55 -0.01
N PHE A 131 -2.14 7.71 -1.32
CA PHE A 131 -1.00 8.13 -2.13
C PHE A 131 -0.76 9.64 -1.94
N VAL A 132 0.39 9.97 -1.33
CA VAL A 132 0.69 11.35 -0.91
C VAL A 132 1.23 12.22 -2.02
N ASN A 133 1.98 11.69 -3.00
CA ASN A 133 2.49 12.35 -4.23
C ASN A 133 2.50 13.90 -4.26
N GLY A 134 3.22 14.56 -3.34
CA GLY A 134 3.32 16.03 -3.29
C GLY A 134 2.08 16.79 -2.78
N ARG A 135 1.02 16.07 -2.35
CA ARG A 135 -0.13 16.63 -1.65
C ARG A 135 0.29 17.21 -0.31
N SER A 136 -0.24 18.39 0.00
CA SER A 136 0.01 19.06 1.28
C SER A 136 -0.74 18.39 2.43
N ARG A 137 -0.27 18.62 3.67
CA ARG A 137 -0.90 18.07 4.89
C ARG A 137 -2.36 18.49 5.05
N PRO A 138 -2.76 19.76 4.83
CA PRO A 138 -4.18 20.13 4.90
C PRO A 138 -5.06 19.33 3.94
N VAL A 139 -4.59 19.08 2.72
CA VAL A 139 -5.31 18.27 1.72
C VAL A 139 -5.44 16.81 2.15
N ILE A 140 -4.42 16.27 2.82
CA ILE A 140 -4.46 14.91 3.36
C ILE A 140 -5.40 14.84 4.57
N PHE A 141 -5.37 15.82 5.48
CA PHE A 141 -6.24 15.86 6.65
C PHE A 141 -7.71 15.97 6.24
N GLU A 142 -8.02 16.83 5.28
CA GLU A 142 -9.38 16.95 4.76
C GLU A 142 -9.86 15.65 4.11
N ASN A 143 -8.98 14.97 3.36
CA ASN A 143 -9.32 13.68 2.78
C ASN A 143 -9.58 12.61 3.85
N MET A 144 -8.76 12.55 4.90
CA MET A 144 -8.95 11.62 6.01
C MET A 144 -10.25 11.92 6.75
N ARG A 145 -10.53 13.18 7.09
CA ARG A 145 -11.79 13.60 7.74
C ARG A 145 -13.01 13.26 6.91
N ARG A 146 -12.97 13.50 5.60
CA ARG A 146 -14.06 13.13 4.68
C ARG A 146 -14.34 11.63 4.72
N ARG A 147 -13.29 10.80 4.72
CA ARG A 147 -13.40 9.34 4.76
C ARG A 147 -13.94 8.83 6.09
N ILE A 148 -13.45 9.39 7.22
CA ILE A 148 -13.99 9.14 8.56
C ILE A 148 -15.48 9.51 8.64
N SER A 149 -15.83 10.73 8.22
CA SER A 149 -17.21 11.23 8.28
C SER A 149 -18.18 10.46 7.39
N ARG A 150 -17.68 9.82 6.33
CA ARG A 150 -18.47 8.97 5.45
C ARG A 150 -18.88 7.66 6.13
N ASP A 151 -18.04 7.15 7.04
CA ASP A 151 -18.29 5.93 7.83
C ASP A 151 -18.75 4.73 6.99
N ASP A 152 -18.12 4.55 5.83
CA ASP A 152 -18.42 3.47 4.88
C ASP A 152 -17.17 2.60 4.71
N ILE A 153 -17.15 1.47 5.43
CA ILE A 153 -16.01 0.55 5.47
C ILE A 153 -15.74 -0.12 4.11
N ASP A 154 -16.78 -0.37 3.32
CA ASP A 154 -16.62 -1.08 2.04
C ASP A 154 -16.02 -0.14 1.00
N LEU A 155 -16.48 1.12 0.96
CA LEU A 155 -15.83 2.14 0.15
C LEU A 155 -14.43 2.48 0.67
N GLU A 156 -14.22 2.42 1.97
CA GLU A 156 -12.90 2.64 2.58
C GLU A 156 -11.87 1.61 2.14
N ARG A 157 -12.24 0.33 2.12
CA ARG A 157 -11.41 -0.76 1.57
C ARG A 157 -11.07 -0.49 0.11
N LYS A 158 -12.05 -0.11 -0.72
CA LYS A 158 -11.82 0.18 -2.15
C LYS A 158 -10.86 1.34 -2.36
N GLU A 159 -11.02 2.44 -1.62
CA GLU A 159 -10.09 3.58 -1.71
C GLU A 159 -8.69 3.23 -1.19
N ALA A 160 -8.58 2.39 -0.15
CA ALA A 160 -7.29 1.92 0.37
C ALA A 160 -6.57 1.00 -0.62
N ILE A 161 -7.29 0.10 -1.29
CA ILE A 161 -6.76 -0.75 -2.37
C ILE A 161 -6.24 0.13 -3.52
N GLN A 162 -7.02 1.11 -3.97
CA GLN A 162 -6.58 2.02 -5.03
C GLN A 162 -5.31 2.77 -4.64
N ALA A 163 -5.28 3.35 -3.44
CA ALA A 163 -4.10 4.06 -2.95
C ALA A 163 -2.86 3.15 -2.88
N MET A 164 -3.04 1.90 -2.45
CA MET A 164 -1.97 0.91 -2.40
C MET A 164 -1.43 0.57 -3.79
N CYS A 165 -2.30 0.40 -4.79
CA CYS A 165 -1.90 0.19 -6.19
C CYS A 165 -1.18 1.42 -6.76
N ASP A 166 -1.63 2.64 -6.46
CA ASP A 166 -0.99 3.87 -6.93
C ASP A 166 0.42 4.02 -6.35
N ILE A 167 0.59 3.71 -5.05
CA ILE A 167 1.91 3.68 -4.38
C ILE A 167 2.82 2.63 -5.05
N ALA A 168 2.30 1.44 -5.31
CA ALA A 168 3.07 0.38 -5.95
C ALA A 168 3.52 0.75 -7.37
N ALA A 169 2.67 1.44 -8.14
CA ALA A 169 3.01 1.90 -9.49
C ALA A 169 4.10 2.98 -9.49
N ASP A 170 4.03 3.91 -8.54
CA ASP A 170 5.07 4.93 -8.32
C ASP A 170 6.41 4.28 -7.90
N ARG A 171 6.37 3.33 -6.97
CA ARG A 171 7.54 2.53 -6.56
C ARG A 171 8.14 1.78 -7.75
N ALA A 172 7.32 1.09 -8.55
CA ALA A 172 7.76 0.36 -9.74
C ALA A 172 8.50 1.29 -10.72
N THR A 173 7.91 2.45 -11.01
CA THR A 173 8.49 3.45 -11.91
C THR A 173 9.87 3.90 -11.43
N LYS A 174 9.99 4.22 -10.13
CA LYS A 174 11.27 4.62 -9.53
C LYS A 174 12.30 3.48 -9.58
N LEU A 175 11.90 2.26 -9.23
CA LEU A 175 12.75 1.07 -9.24
C LEU A 175 13.26 0.72 -10.64
N GLN A 176 12.45 0.91 -11.68
CA GLN A 176 12.85 0.69 -13.08
C GLN A 176 13.76 1.81 -13.60
N ALA A 177 13.65 3.03 -13.07
CA ALA A 177 14.52 4.15 -13.44
C ALA A 177 15.95 4.00 -12.89
N PHE A 178 16.14 3.24 -11.80
CA PHE A 178 17.46 2.80 -11.35
C PHE A 178 18.04 1.76 -12.31
N LYS A 179 18.54 2.20 -13.46
CA LYS A 179 19.31 1.31 -14.35
C LYS A 179 20.57 0.85 -13.61
N VAL A 180 20.79 -0.45 -13.57
CA VAL A 180 22.10 -1.04 -13.27
C VAL A 180 23.07 -0.44 -14.29
N VAL A 181 23.95 0.45 -13.82
CA VAL A 181 25.15 0.86 -14.56
C VAL A 181 26.16 -0.26 -14.45
#